data_AF-A0A0E3S3W8-F1
#
_entry.id   AF-A0A0E3S3W8-F1
#
_cell.length_a   1.000
_cell.length_b   1.000
_cell.length_c   1.000
_cell.angle_alpha   90.00
_cell.angle_beta   90.00
_cell.angle_gamma   90.00
#
_symmetry.space_group_name_H-M   'P 1'
#
loop_
_entity.id
_entity.type
_entity.pdbx_description
1 polymer ?
#
loop_
_entity_poly.entity_id
_entity_poly.type
_entity_poly.pdbx_seq_one_letter_code
_entity_poly.pdbx_strand_id
1 'polypeptide(L)'
;MPAGSTLGDALKVSRAPYIAGTAVGILKKAAETRTENITEYAINTPKGELRIELKDPKSSSGKLWAEHYKKYEGQNIHWASPEALAFGPFEADIKPLRETGNFEAFDVVFGAGGFDSHNTHLILSRKRHVAEYGSPADGVFATVVTGRSLISRLSREDSILSIEPIIEWEQLAEKTCTTDLSIRLENEDSVFTYFEVELSRNAPKGAEHFYALTREGTLSVDVITSSFVSDDSLKEEPVPYENFESRREGSISVRTVGYGTGRTYISREERPSSLVHSVVGQITKGLELIKLAEKGQKLTIESLPPQIVLLGHSFEEVESVLSSIGVELVRDGYTGKDAVIVRQDPPTTLEIFGEAKVTAYAVSREKLIEVELYPERAPKSVDFFRRSLELKTKTVGKLPVYMIYENTFLFKAEREVMKYMEVLPENTPTDGVLAGEIGVTNQAAKRMGNIGVKLVDDNLFGPTGEKLSSTNIIGRIVKPERLKGIEEGDAIYVNEVARRRTDDKGN
;
A
#
# COMPACT_ATOMS: atom_id res chain seq x y z
N MET A 1 -21.27 18.38 13.36
CA MET A 1 -22.44 17.54 13.01
C MET A 1 -23.46 17.62 14.14
N PRO A 2 -24.77 17.50 13.89
CA PRO A 2 -25.77 17.38 14.96
C PRO A 2 -25.52 16.17 15.86
N ALA A 3 -25.90 16.25 17.13
CA ALA A 3 -25.77 15.13 18.07
C ALA A 3 -26.56 13.91 17.58
N GLY A 4 -25.94 12.71 17.66
CA GLY A 4 -26.55 11.46 17.19
C GLY A 4 -26.42 11.22 15.68
N SER A 5 -25.64 12.03 14.96
CA SER A 5 -25.30 11.77 13.55
C SER A 5 -24.60 10.43 13.38
N THR A 6 -24.93 9.74 12.30
CA THR A 6 -24.27 8.48 11.94
C THR A 6 -23.01 8.71 11.11
N LEU A 7 -22.20 7.67 10.97
CA LEU A 7 -21.09 7.66 10.04
C LEU A 7 -21.55 7.96 8.61
N GLY A 8 -22.67 7.38 8.18
CA GLY A 8 -23.26 7.67 6.87
C GLY A 8 -23.67 9.13 6.69
N ASP A 9 -24.12 9.82 7.74
CA ASP A 9 -24.41 11.25 7.68
C ASP A 9 -23.13 12.08 7.54
N ALA A 10 -22.08 11.71 8.28
CA ALA A 10 -20.78 12.40 8.20
C ALA A 10 -20.17 12.30 6.80
N LEU A 11 -20.24 11.12 6.17
CA LEU A 11 -19.79 10.92 4.79
C LEU A 11 -20.53 11.82 3.79
N LYS A 12 -21.86 11.93 3.92
CA LYS A 12 -22.67 12.77 3.02
C LYS A 12 -22.33 14.25 3.16
N VAL A 13 -22.06 14.72 4.39
CA VAL A 13 -21.74 16.12 4.66
C VAL A 13 -20.31 16.46 4.25
N SER A 14 -19.34 15.60 4.54
CA SER A 14 -17.93 15.84 4.24
C SER A 14 -17.62 15.77 2.75
N ARG A 15 -18.39 14.96 1.99
CA ARG A 15 -18.09 14.59 0.60
C ARG A 15 -16.69 13.98 0.45
N ALA A 16 -16.15 13.41 1.53
CA ALA A 16 -14.88 12.71 1.49
C ALA A 16 -15.01 11.48 0.57
N PRO A 17 -13.94 11.13 -0.18
CA PRO A 17 -13.90 9.92 -0.98
C PRO A 17 -14.30 8.69 -0.16
N TYR A 18 -15.24 7.92 -0.70
CA TYR A 18 -15.73 6.67 -0.12
C TYR A 18 -16.31 5.79 -1.23
N ILE A 19 -15.94 4.51 -1.22
CA ILE A 19 -16.50 3.50 -2.12
C ILE A 19 -17.37 2.56 -1.30
N ALA A 20 -18.59 2.30 -1.76
CA ALA A 20 -19.52 1.46 -1.02
C ALA A 20 -18.92 0.09 -0.69
N GLY A 21 -18.96 -0.28 0.60
CA GLY A 21 -18.42 -1.54 1.10
C GLY A 21 -16.93 -1.49 1.51
N THR A 22 -16.24 -0.36 1.36
CA THR A 22 -14.91 -0.19 1.97
C THR A 22 -15.02 0.14 3.45
N ALA A 23 -13.96 -0.20 4.18
CA ALA A 23 -13.86 0.04 5.60
C ALA A 23 -13.49 1.50 5.88
N VAL A 24 -14.03 1.99 6.99
CA VAL A 24 -13.82 3.34 7.52
C VAL A 24 -13.25 3.21 8.92
N GLY A 25 -12.13 3.89 9.15
CA GLY A 25 -11.50 4.00 10.46
C GLY A 25 -12.21 5.05 11.30
N ILE A 26 -12.54 4.70 12.53
CA ILE A 26 -13.06 5.61 13.55
C ILE A 26 -12.08 5.58 14.72
N LEU A 27 -11.58 6.76 15.07
CA LEU A 27 -10.83 6.98 16.28
C LEU A 27 -11.71 7.79 17.23
N LYS A 28 -12.19 7.14 18.29
CA LYS A 28 -12.92 7.83 19.35
C LYS A 28 -12.00 8.81 20.03
N LYS A 29 -12.51 9.93 20.52
CA LYS A 29 -11.69 10.80 21.36
C LYS A 29 -11.17 10.00 22.55
N ALA A 30 -9.86 10.07 22.79
CA ALA A 30 -9.30 9.74 24.09
C ALA A 30 -10.08 10.55 25.13
N ALA A 31 -10.76 9.89 26.08
CA ALA A 31 -11.13 10.58 27.31
C ALA A 31 -9.88 11.33 27.80
N GLU A 32 -10.03 12.55 28.33
CA GLU A 32 -8.97 13.37 28.95
C GLU A 32 -8.34 12.71 30.18
N THR A 33 -8.28 11.38 30.23
CA THR A 33 -7.90 10.56 31.35
C THR A 33 -7.22 9.32 30.79
N ARG A 34 -5.91 9.44 30.53
CA ARG A 34 -4.91 8.35 30.64
C ARG A 34 -3.49 8.89 30.44
N THR A 35 -3.10 9.83 31.30
CA THR A 35 -1.67 10.13 31.55
C THR A 35 -0.93 8.93 32.16
N GLU A 36 -1.66 7.89 32.57
CA GLU A 36 -1.14 6.74 33.33
C GLU A 36 -0.23 5.80 32.53
N ASN A 37 -0.19 5.88 31.18
CA ASN A 37 0.56 4.95 30.32
C ASN A 37 1.61 5.62 29.43
N ILE A 38 1.85 6.93 29.54
CA ILE A 38 2.86 7.60 28.70
C ILE A 38 4.26 7.25 29.22
N THR A 39 5.01 6.48 28.43
CA THR A 39 6.38 6.06 28.75
C THR A 39 7.43 6.95 28.10
N GLU A 40 7.13 7.60 26.97
CA GLU A 40 8.12 8.38 26.23
C GLU A 40 7.84 9.89 26.22
N TYR A 41 8.91 10.69 26.29
CA TYR A 41 8.85 12.14 26.26
C TYR A 41 9.98 12.70 25.39
N ALA A 42 9.65 13.63 24.51
CA ALA A 42 10.60 14.45 23.76
C ALA A 42 10.97 15.70 24.58
N ILE A 43 12.26 15.92 24.82
CA ILE A 43 12.83 17.09 25.46
C ILE A 43 13.55 17.91 24.39
N ASN A 44 13.01 19.07 24.06
CA ASN A 44 13.59 19.96 23.07
C ASN A 44 14.62 20.90 23.71
N THR A 45 15.79 21.02 23.10
CA THR A 45 16.87 21.91 23.54
C THR A 45 17.36 22.77 22.37
N PRO A 46 18.13 23.85 22.61
CA PRO A 46 18.75 24.63 21.53
C PRO A 46 19.69 23.81 20.62
N LYS A 47 20.11 22.61 21.06
CA LYS A 47 21.01 21.71 20.30
C LYS A 47 20.27 20.58 19.58
N GLY A 48 18.96 20.45 19.75
CA GLY A 48 18.12 19.41 19.16
C GLY A 48 17.22 18.68 20.16
N GLU A 49 16.49 17.68 19.67
CA GLU A 49 15.55 16.85 20.43
C GLU A 49 16.25 15.66 21.10
N LEU A 50 15.97 15.46 22.39
CA LEU A 50 16.30 14.26 23.16
C LEU A 50 15.01 13.48 23.42
N ARG A 51 15.03 12.15 23.40
CA ARG A 51 13.88 11.35 23.86
C ARG A 51 14.25 10.54 25.09
N ILE A 52 13.41 10.61 26.12
CA ILE A 52 13.53 9.78 27.31
C ILE A 52 12.41 8.75 27.35
N GLU A 53 12.72 7.58 27.89
CA GLU A 53 11.77 6.52 28.19
C GLU A 53 11.77 6.27 29.71
N LEU A 54 10.59 6.29 30.33
CA LEU A 54 10.39 6.02 31.75
C LEU A 54 10.57 4.52 32.02
N LYS A 55 11.42 4.17 33.00
CA LYS A 55 11.65 2.77 33.41
C LYS A 55 10.42 2.16 34.08
N ASP A 56 9.73 2.95 34.91
CA ASP A 56 8.46 2.58 35.54
C ASP A 56 7.60 3.83 35.76
N PRO A 57 6.59 4.10 34.91
CA PRO A 57 5.68 5.24 35.07
C PRO A 57 4.90 5.24 36.39
N LYS A 58 4.76 4.09 37.06
CA LYS A 58 4.01 3.95 38.32
C LYS A 58 4.87 4.20 39.57
N SER A 59 6.19 4.28 39.41
CA SER A 59 7.13 4.67 40.48
C SER A 59 6.85 6.09 40.98
N SER A 60 7.37 6.45 42.14
CA SER A 60 7.22 7.81 42.70
C SER A 60 7.78 8.88 41.75
N SER A 61 8.99 8.66 41.24
CA SER A 61 9.66 9.56 40.31
C SER A 61 9.01 9.55 38.92
N GLY A 62 8.48 8.40 38.46
CA GLY A 62 7.71 8.31 37.22
C GLY A 62 6.42 9.13 37.26
N LYS A 63 5.66 9.05 38.36
CA LYS A 63 4.47 9.87 38.58
C LYS A 63 4.81 11.35 38.71
N LEU A 64 5.84 11.67 39.48
CA LEU A 64 6.33 13.04 39.64
C LEU A 64 6.69 13.67 38.29
N TRP A 65 7.38 12.92 37.42
CA TRP A 65 7.65 13.36 36.06
C TRP A 65 6.36 13.58 35.27
N ALA A 66 5.47 12.58 35.19
CA ALA A 66 4.24 12.63 34.40
C ALA A 66 3.31 13.80 34.82
N GLU A 67 3.27 14.14 36.10
CA GLU A 67 2.45 15.23 36.63
C GLU A 67 3.06 16.61 36.42
N HIS A 68 4.39 16.72 36.31
CA HIS A 68 5.09 18.01 36.41
C HIS A 68 6.08 18.31 35.29
N TYR A 69 6.24 17.45 34.28
CA TYR A 69 7.22 17.63 33.21
C TYR A 69 7.19 19.02 32.57
N LYS A 70 5.99 19.60 32.34
CA LYS A 70 5.85 20.95 31.78
C LYS A 70 6.44 22.05 32.66
N LYS A 71 6.52 21.86 33.98
CA LYS A 71 7.13 22.83 34.90
C LYS A 71 8.65 22.90 34.74
N TYR A 72 9.26 21.91 34.10
CA TYR A 72 10.71 21.88 33.83
C TYR A 72 11.08 22.62 32.54
N GLU A 73 10.10 23.07 31.76
CA GLU A 73 10.35 23.95 30.61
C GLU A 73 10.95 25.28 31.08
N GLY A 74 11.91 25.80 30.31
CA GLY A 74 12.67 27.00 30.63
C GLY A 74 13.80 26.81 31.65
N GLN A 75 13.95 25.62 32.26
CA GLN A 75 15.03 25.36 33.20
C GLN A 75 16.39 25.29 32.50
N ASN A 76 17.36 26.02 33.05
CA ASN A 76 18.74 26.05 32.55
C ASN A 76 19.58 24.93 33.18
N ILE A 77 20.73 24.61 32.56
CA ILE A 77 21.72 23.71 33.15
C ILE A 77 22.47 24.43 34.29
N HIS A 78 22.13 24.10 35.52
CA HIS A 78 22.74 24.66 36.72
C HIS A 78 24.21 24.26 36.85
N TRP A 79 24.50 22.97 36.65
CA TRP A 79 25.87 22.44 36.63
C TRP A 79 26.06 21.41 35.53
N ALA A 80 27.29 21.35 35.03
CA ALA A 80 27.71 20.44 33.99
C ALA A 80 29.10 19.90 34.34
N SER A 81 29.26 18.59 34.35
CA SER A 81 30.55 17.91 34.51
C SER A 81 30.80 16.94 33.35
N PRO A 82 31.98 16.31 33.28
CA PRO A 82 32.21 15.20 32.35
C PRO A 82 31.29 13.99 32.60
N GLU A 83 30.80 13.81 33.83
CA GLU A 83 29.97 12.68 34.27
C GLU A 83 28.48 12.91 34.01
N ALA A 84 27.98 14.13 34.22
CA ALA A 84 26.54 14.41 34.19
C ALA A 84 26.21 15.89 33.93
N LEU A 85 24.95 16.16 33.62
CA LEU A 85 24.34 17.48 33.46
C LEU A 85 23.16 17.59 34.41
N ALA A 86 22.91 18.77 34.98
CA ALA A 86 21.77 18.99 35.85
C ALA A 86 20.97 20.23 35.46
N PHE A 87 19.71 20.03 35.10
CA PHE A 87 18.74 21.09 34.87
C PHE A 87 18.07 21.50 36.18
N GLY A 88 17.87 22.80 36.39
CA GLY A 88 17.20 23.37 37.56
C GLY A 88 17.99 24.53 38.19
N PRO A 89 17.89 24.75 39.51
CA PRO A 89 17.05 24.01 40.45
C PRO A 89 15.55 24.27 40.27
N PHE A 90 14.73 23.32 40.70
CA PHE A 90 13.29 23.46 40.84
C PHE A 90 12.79 22.77 42.12
N GLU A 91 11.60 23.15 42.57
CA GLU A 91 10.95 22.53 43.72
C GLU A 91 10.22 21.26 43.27
N ALA A 92 10.50 20.14 43.94
CA ALA A 92 9.83 18.87 43.70
C ALA A 92 9.68 18.09 45.00
N ASP A 93 8.57 17.37 45.16
CA ASP A 93 8.32 16.52 46.33
C ASP A 93 9.09 15.20 46.23
N ILE A 94 10.41 15.29 46.35
CA ILE A 94 11.31 14.14 46.45
C ILE A 94 11.79 13.95 47.88
N LYS A 95 11.98 12.69 48.28
CA LYS A 95 12.60 12.32 49.56
C LYS A 95 14.04 11.88 49.32
N PRO A 96 15.03 12.77 49.46
CA PRO A 96 16.40 12.48 49.10
C PRO A 96 17.05 11.51 50.10
N LEU A 97 17.72 10.48 49.58
CA LEU A 97 18.51 9.55 50.39
C LEU A 97 19.99 9.95 50.39
N ARG A 98 20.67 9.68 51.51
CA ARG A 98 22.12 9.87 51.66
C ARG A 98 22.87 8.58 51.33
N GLU A 99 22.74 8.17 50.08
CA GLU A 99 23.33 6.93 49.58
C GLU A 99 24.06 7.18 48.25
N THR A 100 25.17 6.47 48.08
CA THR A 100 25.93 6.50 46.84
C THR A 100 25.23 5.67 45.77
N GLY A 101 24.82 6.31 44.67
CA GLY A 101 24.21 5.66 43.51
C GLY A 101 25.22 5.25 42.44
N ASN A 102 24.92 4.17 41.73
CA ASN A 102 25.62 3.78 40.51
C ASN A 102 24.76 4.18 39.30
N PHE A 103 25.33 4.97 38.39
CA PHE A 103 24.63 5.49 37.23
C PHE A 103 25.29 4.99 35.95
N GLU A 104 24.50 4.46 35.02
CA GLU A 104 24.94 4.12 33.68
C GLU A 104 24.91 5.35 32.78
N ALA A 105 25.55 5.26 31.61
CA ALA A 105 25.46 6.32 30.62
C ALA A 105 24.00 6.50 30.17
N PHE A 106 23.56 7.75 30.07
CA PHE A 106 22.22 8.14 29.61
C PHE A 106 21.07 7.90 30.57
N ASP A 107 21.35 7.48 31.81
CA ASP A 107 20.36 7.46 32.89
C ASP A 107 19.86 8.88 33.22
N VAL A 108 18.59 8.97 33.61
CA VAL A 108 17.92 10.21 34.05
C VAL A 108 17.39 10.02 35.46
N VAL A 109 17.76 10.94 36.35
CA VAL A 109 17.48 10.85 37.79
C VAL A 109 17.12 12.21 38.38
N PHE A 110 16.20 12.24 39.35
CA PHE A 110 16.01 13.41 40.20
C PHE A 110 17.05 13.40 41.32
N GLY A 111 17.70 14.54 41.57
CA GLY A 111 18.66 14.69 42.68
C GLY A 111 18.43 15.98 43.45
N ALA A 112 18.46 15.92 44.78
CA ALA A 112 18.36 17.09 45.65
C ALA A 112 19.74 17.63 46.02
N GLY A 113 20.12 18.78 45.49
CA GLY A 113 21.36 19.46 45.86
C GLY A 113 21.37 19.84 47.34
N GLY A 114 22.33 19.32 48.11
CA GLY A 114 22.38 19.54 49.56
C GLY A 114 21.31 18.80 50.36
N PHE A 115 20.62 17.83 49.75
CA PHE A 115 19.52 17.06 50.34
C PHE A 115 18.28 17.92 50.71
N ASP A 116 18.09 19.03 49.99
CA ASP A 116 16.91 19.90 50.10
C ASP A 116 16.00 19.71 48.87
N SER A 117 14.74 19.34 49.10
CA SER A 117 13.74 19.12 48.05
C SER A 117 13.39 20.38 47.26
N HIS A 118 13.64 21.56 47.82
CA HIS A 118 13.49 22.85 47.13
C HIS A 118 14.63 23.13 46.14
N ASN A 119 15.72 22.35 46.22
CA ASN A 119 16.89 22.44 45.36
C ASN A 119 17.04 21.16 44.53
N THR A 120 15.96 20.74 43.89
CA THR A 120 15.94 19.53 43.06
C THR A 120 16.45 19.83 41.65
N HIS A 121 17.17 18.88 41.07
CA HIS A 121 17.66 18.91 39.71
C HIS A 121 17.22 17.67 38.95
N LEU A 122 16.98 17.85 37.65
CA LEU A 122 16.88 16.75 36.70
C LEU A 122 18.28 16.46 36.15
N ILE A 123 18.84 15.32 36.52
CA ILE A 123 20.23 14.95 36.22
C ILE A 123 20.25 13.95 35.07
N LEU A 124 21.02 14.24 34.02
CA LEU A 124 21.27 13.38 32.87
C LEU A 124 22.73 12.89 32.91
N SER A 125 22.92 11.58 33.02
CA SER A 125 24.23 10.94 33.03
C SER A 125 24.85 10.91 31.64
N ARG A 126 26.10 11.37 31.51
CA ARG A 126 26.88 11.37 30.26
C ARG A 126 27.66 10.09 30.04
N LYS A 127 28.15 9.51 31.13
CA LYS A 127 28.94 8.27 31.17
C LYS A 127 28.68 7.55 32.49
N ARG A 128 29.09 6.29 32.56
CA ARG A 128 29.03 5.51 33.79
C ARG A 128 29.83 6.15 34.91
N HIS A 129 29.22 6.32 36.08
CA HIS A 129 29.88 6.91 37.25
C HIS A 129 29.17 6.54 38.55
N VAL A 130 29.79 6.94 39.66
CA VAL A 130 29.31 6.72 41.02
C VAL A 130 29.25 8.08 41.71
N ALA A 131 28.08 8.44 42.24
CA ALA A 131 27.87 9.75 42.86
C ALA A 131 26.75 9.70 43.92
N GLU A 132 26.77 10.66 44.84
CA GLU A 132 25.69 10.89 45.80
C GLU A 132 24.90 12.12 45.36
N TYR A 133 23.78 11.91 44.66
CA TYR A 133 22.93 12.98 44.14
C TYR A 133 21.74 13.34 45.02
N GLY A 134 21.57 12.68 46.17
CA GLY A 134 20.35 12.85 46.97
C GLY A 134 19.11 12.36 46.20
N SER A 135 19.23 11.25 45.47
CA SER A 135 18.12 10.70 44.69
C SER A 135 17.06 10.06 45.60
N PRO A 136 15.80 9.95 45.16
CA PRO A 136 14.79 9.19 45.87
C PRO A 136 15.09 7.68 45.85
N ALA A 137 14.33 6.91 46.64
CA ALA A 137 14.53 5.46 46.80
C ALA A 137 14.39 4.64 45.50
N ASP A 138 13.61 5.12 44.54
CA ASP A 138 13.47 4.51 43.21
C ASP A 138 14.62 4.86 42.25
N GLY A 139 15.49 5.80 42.64
CA GLY A 139 16.72 6.13 41.93
C GLY A 139 16.47 6.61 40.49
N VAL A 140 17.09 5.93 39.52
CA VAL A 140 16.97 6.27 38.11
C VAL A 140 15.55 5.93 37.62
N PHE A 141 14.83 6.94 37.14
CA PHE A 141 13.44 6.77 36.72
C PHE A 141 13.27 6.71 35.20
N ALA A 142 14.26 7.16 34.41
CA ALA A 142 14.19 7.14 32.95
C ALA A 142 15.57 6.97 32.30
N THR A 143 15.60 6.73 30.99
CA THR A 143 16.82 6.65 30.17
C THR A 143 16.66 7.42 28.87
N VAL A 144 17.73 8.02 28.34
CA VAL A 144 17.69 8.64 27.02
C VAL A 144 17.80 7.56 25.93
N VAL A 145 16.76 7.44 25.11
CA VAL A 145 16.65 6.47 24.01
C VAL A 145 17.08 7.05 22.66
N THR A 146 16.80 8.34 22.43
CA THR A 146 17.16 9.07 21.19
C THR A 146 17.88 10.38 21.50
N GLY A 147 18.81 10.79 20.64
CA GLY A 147 19.57 12.03 20.81
C GLY A 147 20.78 11.92 21.75
N ARG A 148 21.27 10.70 22.04
CA ARG A 148 22.42 10.46 22.95
C ARG A 148 23.68 11.28 22.61
N SER A 149 23.94 11.52 21.33
CA SER A 149 25.08 12.35 20.87
C SER A 149 24.92 13.84 21.18
N LEU A 150 23.72 14.32 21.48
CA LEU A 150 23.44 15.71 21.87
C LEU A 150 23.82 15.97 23.32
N ILE A 151 23.73 14.97 24.20
CA ILE A 151 24.03 15.09 25.64
C ILE A 151 25.48 15.56 25.87
N SER A 152 26.43 15.11 25.05
CA SER A 152 27.83 15.55 25.13
C SER A 152 28.06 16.98 24.63
N ARG A 153 27.12 17.54 23.87
CA ARG A 153 27.20 18.87 23.26
C ARG A 153 26.49 19.96 24.06
N LEU A 154 25.63 19.57 24.99
CA LEU A 154 24.95 20.50 25.90
C LEU A 154 25.94 21.13 26.89
N SER A 155 25.70 22.40 27.23
CA SER A 155 26.55 23.24 28.06
C SER A 155 25.71 24.04 29.04
N ARG A 156 26.33 24.78 29.98
CA ARG A 156 25.61 25.59 30.97
C ARG A 156 24.72 26.69 30.37
N GLU A 157 24.94 27.04 29.10
CA GLU A 157 24.16 28.04 28.37
C GLU A 157 22.88 27.47 27.73
N ASP A 158 22.69 26.14 27.79
CA ASP A 158 21.54 25.48 27.21
C ASP A 158 20.42 25.29 28.25
N SER A 159 19.19 25.21 27.74
CA SER A 159 17.97 25.08 28.54
C SER A 159 17.01 24.05 27.94
N ILE A 160 15.98 23.70 28.70
CA ILE A 160 14.83 22.95 28.19
C ILE A 160 13.90 23.95 27.51
N LEU A 161 13.70 23.82 26.20
CA LEU A 161 12.79 24.69 25.44
C LEU A 161 11.34 24.24 25.58
N SER A 162 11.08 22.94 25.42
CA SER A 162 9.76 22.32 25.64
C SER A 162 9.92 20.84 25.97
N ILE A 163 8.91 20.27 26.60
CA ILE A 163 8.80 18.83 26.83
C ILE A 163 7.44 18.36 26.34
N GLU A 164 7.44 17.41 25.41
CA GLU A 164 6.23 16.89 24.78
C GLU A 164 6.11 15.39 25.06
N PRO A 165 4.97 14.90 25.59
CA PRO A 165 4.74 13.47 25.70
C PRO A 165 4.65 12.87 24.29
N ILE A 166 5.39 11.80 24.04
CA ILE A 166 5.29 11.04 22.81
C ILE A 166 4.22 10.00 23.05
N ILE A 167 3.08 10.17 22.39
CA ILE A 167 1.97 9.26 22.56
C ILE A 167 1.87 8.37 21.33
N GLU A 168 2.10 7.07 21.52
CA GLU A 168 1.87 6.08 20.48
C GLU A 168 0.37 6.06 20.12
N TRP A 169 0.08 6.22 18.83
CA TRP A 169 -1.26 6.20 18.23
C TRP A 169 -2.13 5.02 18.67
N GLU A 170 -1.52 3.92 19.09
CA GLU A 170 -2.19 2.67 19.45
C GLU A 170 -2.75 2.66 20.87
N GLN A 171 -2.32 3.58 21.74
CA GLN A 171 -2.65 3.57 23.17
C GLN A 171 -3.73 4.57 23.58
N LEU A 172 -4.12 5.50 22.70
CA LEU A 172 -4.90 6.68 23.09
C LEU A 172 -6.43 6.54 23.05
N ALA A 173 -7.01 5.66 22.25
CA ALA A 173 -8.44 5.74 21.95
C ALA A 173 -9.07 4.39 21.63
N GLU A 174 -10.35 4.24 22.00
CA GLU A 174 -11.18 3.20 21.40
C GLU A 174 -11.17 3.39 19.88
N LYS A 175 -10.74 2.35 19.18
CA LYS A 175 -10.55 2.37 17.73
C LYS A 175 -11.41 1.30 17.10
N THR A 176 -11.98 1.62 15.95
CA THR A 176 -12.81 0.68 15.21
C THR A 176 -12.60 0.90 13.73
N CYS A 177 -12.47 -0.19 12.98
CA CYS A 177 -12.50 -0.14 11.52
C CYS A 177 -13.72 -0.92 11.05
N THR A 178 -14.66 -0.26 10.37
CA THR A 178 -15.98 -0.83 10.10
C THR A 178 -16.48 -0.52 8.68
N THR A 179 -17.36 -1.35 8.15
CA THR A 179 -18.14 -1.06 6.95
C THR A 179 -19.57 -0.61 7.28
N ASP A 180 -19.96 -0.64 8.57
CA ASP A 180 -21.29 -0.27 9.04
C ASP A 180 -21.42 1.26 9.16
N LEU A 181 -22.16 1.84 8.22
CA LEU A 181 -22.43 3.28 8.18
C LEU A 181 -23.47 3.73 9.21
N SER A 182 -24.13 2.81 9.92
CA SER A 182 -25.14 3.14 10.93
C SER A 182 -24.54 3.49 12.30
N ILE A 183 -23.22 3.28 12.48
CA ILE A 183 -22.52 3.64 13.72
C ILE A 183 -22.72 5.11 14.04
N ARG A 184 -23.10 5.40 15.29
CA ARG A 184 -23.24 6.76 15.79
C ARG A 184 -21.88 7.33 16.13
N LEU A 185 -21.64 8.55 15.66
CA LEU A 185 -20.45 9.31 15.99
C LEU A 185 -20.69 10.13 17.25
N GLU A 186 -19.66 10.18 18.09
CA GLU A 186 -19.60 11.05 19.26
C GLU A 186 -18.90 12.36 18.88
N ASN A 187 -18.98 13.34 19.79
CA ASN A 187 -18.32 14.61 19.56
C ASN A 187 -16.81 14.40 19.51
N GLU A 188 -16.16 15.00 18.52
CA GLU A 188 -14.70 14.92 18.27
C GLU A 188 -14.17 13.55 17.80
N ASP A 189 -15.03 12.62 17.42
CA ASP A 189 -14.59 11.40 16.71
C ASP A 189 -13.88 11.77 15.39
N SER A 190 -12.72 11.18 15.17
CA SER A 190 -11.99 11.30 13.90
C SER A 190 -12.36 10.14 12.98
N VAL A 191 -12.69 10.47 11.72
CA VAL A 191 -13.16 9.52 10.72
C VAL A 191 -12.21 9.51 9.53
N PHE A 192 -11.70 8.33 9.18
CA PHE A 192 -10.74 8.11 8.09
C PHE A 192 -11.37 7.21 7.03
N THR A 193 -11.67 7.76 5.85
CA THR A 193 -12.49 7.10 4.83
C THR A 193 -11.68 6.61 3.63
N TYR A 194 -10.53 7.22 3.40
CA TYR A 194 -9.61 6.90 2.31
C TYR A 194 -8.17 7.24 2.70
N PHE A 195 -7.22 6.76 1.90
CA PHE A 195 -5.83 7.22 1.95
C PHE A 195 -5.36 7.68 0.58
N GLU A 196 -4.42 8.61 0.56
CA GLU A 196 -3.85 9.19 -0.65
C GLU A 196 -2.41 8.70 -0.80
N VAL A 197 -2.04 8.32 -2.02
CA VAL A 197 -0.71 7.80 -2.36
C VAL A 197 -0.07 8.66 -3.42
N GLU A 198 1.12 9.17 -3.14
CA GLU A 198 1.99 9.75 -4.16
C GLU A 198 2.90 8.67 -4.75
N LEU A 199 2.84 8.49 -6.07
CA LEU A 199 3.62 7.48 -6.78
C LEU A 199 4.99 8.02 -7.22
N SER A 200 6.01 7.18 -7.06
CA SER A 200 7.40 7.55 -7.30
C SER A 200 7.74 7.50 -8.79
N ARG A 201 8.20 8.63 -9.34
CA ARG A 201 8.74 8.73 -10.71
C ARG A 201 9.98 7.86 -10.94
N ASN A 202 10.64 7.42 -9.88
CA ASN A 202 11.79 6.51 -9.96
C ASN A 202 11.38 5.04 -10.13
N ALA A 203 10.08 4.72 -10.06
CA ALA A 203 9.55 3.38 -10.28
C ALA A 203 8.31 3.40 -11.19
N PRO A 204 8.44 3.84 -12.45
CA PRO A 204 7.29 4.02 -13.35
C PRO A 204 6.55 2.71 -13.64
N LYS A 205 7.25 1.56 -13.78
CA LYS A 205 6.60 0.27 -14.01
C LYS A 205 6.01 -0.30 -12.72
N GLY A 206 6.66 -0.06 -11.59
CA GLY A 206 6.09 -0.35 -10.27
C GLY A 206 4.81 0.45 -9.98
N ALA A 207 4.73 1.70 -10.45
CA ALA A 207 3.54 2.52 -10.36
C ALA A 207 2.38 1.96 -11.22
N GLU A 208 2.63 1.52 -12.45
CA GLU A 208 1.60 0.83 -13.27
C GLU A 208 1.07 -0.46 -12.62
N HIS A 209 1.95 -1.21 -11.95
CA HIS A 209 1.52 -2.35 -11.14
C HIS A 209 0.60 -1.92 -10.00
N PHE A 210 0.93 -0.85 -9.29
CA PHE A 210 0.09 -0.34 -8.21
C PHE A 210 -1.25 0.23 -8.71
N TYR A 211 -1.26 0.96 -9.82
CA TYR A 211 -2.51 1.41 -10.45
C TYR A 211 -3.39 0.23 -10.88
N ALA A 212 -2.79 -0.82 -11.46
CA ALA A 212 -3.53 -2.01 -11.82
C ALA A 212 -4.15 -2.71 -10.61
N LEU A 213 -3.40 -2.81 -9.51
CA LEU A 213 -3.88 -3.40 -8.25
C LEU A 213 -5.03 -2.59 -7.65
N THR A 214 -4.99 -1.26 -7.78
CA THR A 214 -5.97 -0.33 -7.20
C THR A 214 -6.97 0.23 -8.22
N ARG A 215 -7.11 -0.42 -9.39
CA ARG A 215 -7.93 0.08 -10.52
C ARG A 215 -9.39 0.33 -10.15
N GLU A 216 -9.92 -0.40 -9.18
CA GLU A 216 -11.28 -0.23 -8.64
C GLU A 216 -11.40 0.92 -7.63
N GLY A 217 -10.33 1.68 -7.38
CA GLY A 217 -10.25 2.71 -6.34
C GLY A 217 -10.16 2.12 -4.93
N THR A 218 -9.87 0.82 -4.81
CA THR A 218 -9.77 0.12 -3.53
C THR A 218 -8.50 -0.71 -3.43
N LEU A 219 -8.01 -0.90 -2.20
CA LEU A 219 -6.93 -1.83 -1.85
C LEU A 219 -7.46 -2.91 -0.90
N SER A 220 -7.12 -4.18 -1.15
CA SER A 220 -7.51 -5.31 -0.31
C SER A 220 -6.45 -5.60 0.75
N VAL A 221 -6.89 -5.91 1.97
CA VAL A 221 -5.99 -6.16 3.10
C VAL A 221 -5.89 -7.67 3.37
N ASP A 222 -4.97 -8.35 2.68
CA ASP A 222 -4.84 -9.80 2.77
C ASP A 222 -4.02 -10.27 3.98
N VAL A 223 -3.01 -9.49 4.36
CA VAL A 223 -2.16 -9.77 5.53
C VAL A 223 -1.89 -8.50 6.30
N ILE A 224 -1.91 -8.65 7.62
CA ILE A 224 -1.58 -7.61 8.58
C ILE A 224 -0.52 -8.16 9.53
N THR A 225 0.50 -7.35 9.78
CA THR A 225 1.48 -7.52 10.85
C THR A 225 1.63 -6.21 11.61
N SER A 226 2.46 -6.17 12.66
CA SER A 226 2.84 -4.90 13.28
C SER A 226 3.55 -3.97 12.30
N SER A 227 4.35 -4.54 11.39
CA SER A 227 5.27 -3.81 10.53
C SER A 227 4.73 -3.43 9.14
N PHE A 228 3.69 -4.11 8.64
CA PHE A 228 3.12 -3.84 7.31
C PHE A 228 1.70 -4.40 7.16
N VAL A 229 0.99 -3.86 6.18
CA VAL A 229 -0.17 -4.50 5.52
C VAL A 229 0.18 -4.84 4.07
N SER A 230 -0.52 -5.78 3.46
CA SER A 230 -0.28 -6.15 2.06
C SER A 230 -1.53 -6.52 1.28
N ASP A 231 -1.46 -6.34 -0.03
CA ASP A 231 -2.41 -6.83 -1.02
C ASP A 231 -1.73 -7.87 -1.93
N ASP A 232 -2.37 -9.04 -2.06
CA ASP A 232 -1.88 -10.20 -2.78
C ASP A 232 -2.58 -10.37 -4.16
N SER A 233 -3.44 -9.42 -4.59
CA SER A 233 -4.25 -9.51 -5.82
C SER A 233 -3.42 -9.66 -7.10
N LEU A 234 -2.21 -9.08 -7.11
CA LEU A 234 -1.23 -9.21 -8.21
C LEU A 234 -0.02 -10.06 -7.82
N LYS A 235 -0.17 -10.95 -6.83
CA LYS A 235 0.87 -11.92 -6.50
C LYS A 235 1.24 -12.77 -7.72
N GLU A 236 2.53 -13.02 -7.86
CA GLU A 236 3.24 -13.63 -8.97
C GLU A 236 3.28 -12.79 -10.26
N GLU A 237 2.71 -11.58 -10.31
CA GLU A 237 2.97 -10.69 -11.45
C GLU A 237 4.38 -10.10 -11.34
N PRO A 238 5.21 -10.26 -12.39
CA PRO A 238 6.58 -9.76 -12.35
C PRO A 238 6.62 -8.24 -12.44
N VAL A 239 7.41 -7.63 -11.56
CA VAL A 239 7.66 -6.18 -11.53
C VAL A 239 9.17 -5.96 -11.48
N PRO A 240 9.72 -5.07 -12.33
CA PRO A 240 11.14 -4.78 -12.29
C PRO A 240 11.54 -4.10 -10.98
N TYR A 241 12.80 -4.29 -10.61
CA TYR A 241 13.41 -3.56 -9.51
C TYR A 241 13.90 -2.21 -10.01
N GLU A 242 13.26 -1.13 -9.57
CA GLU A 242 13.50 0.22 -10.10
C GLU A 242 14.03 1.20 -9.04
N ASN A 243 13.59 1.07 -7.78
CA ASN A 243 13.84 2.10 -6.76
C ASN A 243 14.28 1.51 -5.41
N PHE A 244 15.56 1.68 -5.07
CA PHE A 244 16.16 1.27 -3.79
C PHE A 244 16.04 2.42 -2.78
N GLU A 245 14.98 2.40 -1.99
CA GLU A 245 14.72 3.42 -0.96
C GLU A 245 14.40 2.77 0.39
N SER A 246 14.59 3.55 1.45
CA SER A 246 14.17 3.12 2.79
C SER A 246 12.65 3.05 2.84
N ARG A 247 12.12 1.99 3.47
CA ARG A 247 10.68 1.80 3.62
C ARG A 247 10.24 2.47 4.91
N ARG A 248 10.03 3.78 4.82
CA ARG A 248 9.51 4.58 5.94
C ARG A 248 8.06 4.20 6.21
N GLU A 249 7.53 4.68 7.32
CA GLU A 249 6.10 4.55 7.60
C GLU A 249 5.27 5.13 6.44
N GLY A 250 4.26 4.39 5.98
CA GLY A 250 3.45 4.72 4.80
C GLY A 250 4.10 4.43 3.45
N SER A 251 5.35 3.94 3.40
CA SER A 251 5.99 3.58 2.14
C SER A 251 5.32 2.37 1.50
N ILE A 252 5.04 2.50 0.20
CA ILE A 252 4.49 1.44 -0.63
C ILE A 252 5.63 0.79 -1.40
N SER A 253 5.74 -0.52 -1.28
CA SER A 253 6.76 -1.29 -1.99
C SER A 253 6.17 -2.54 -2.61
N VAL A 254 6.69 -2.92 -3.78
CA VAL A 254 6.33 -4.16 -4.46
C VAL A 254 7.51 -5.10 -4.38
N ARG A 255 7.25 -6.36 -4.01
CA ARG A 255 8.28 -7.38 -4.03
C ARG A 255 8.56 -7.83 -5.47
N THR A 256 9.82 -7.78 -5.88
CA THR A 256 10.20 -7.99 -7.29
C THR A 256 10.70 -9.41 -7.57
N VAL A 257 11.17 -10.12 -6.54
CA VAL A 257 11.73 -11.47 -6.68
C VAL A 257 11.43 -12.39 -5.50
N GLY A 258 11.48 -13.70 -5.77
CA GLY A 258 11.29 -14.77 -4.78
C GLY A 258 9.83 -15.01 -4.41
N TYR A 259 9.61 -15.69 -3.29
CA TYR A 259 8.26 -15.97 -2.83
C TYR A 259 7.50 -14.67 -2.53
N GLY A 260 6.35 -14.49 -3.19
CA GLY A 260 5.55 -13.28 -3.07
C GLY A 260 5.93 -12.15 -4.04
N THR A 261 6.67 -12.42 -5.13
CA THR A 261 6.79 -11.48 -6.26
C THR A 261 5.42 -10.90 -6.63
N GLY A 262 5.35 -9.62 -6.98
CA GLY A 262 4.12 -8.92 -7.36
C GLY A 262 3.22 -8.51 -6.18
N ARG A 263 3.52 -8.99 -4.97
CA ARG A 263 2.81 -8.56 -3.76
C ARG A 263 3.16 -7.13 -3.40
N THR A 264 2.14 -6.35 -3.07
CA THR A 264 2.28 -4.95 -2.67
C THR A 264 2.20 -4.83 -1.16
N TYR A 265 3.10 -4.05 -0.57
CA TYR A 265 3.23 -3.84 0.86
C TYR A 265 3.12 -2.37 1.18
N ILE A 266 2.39 -2.03 2.24
CA ILE A 266 2.38 -0.70 2.85
C ILE A 266 3.02 -0.84 4.24
N SER A 267 4.08 -0.09 4.47
CA SER A 267 4.87 -0.16 5.70
C SER A 267 4.16 0.59 6.83
N ARG A 268 4.08 -0.03 8.01
CA ARG A 268 3.52 0.57 9.25
C ARG A 268 4.62 1.03 10.21
N GLU A 269 5.84 0.59 9.99
CA GLU A 269 7.03 0.94 10.75
C GLU A 269 8.16 1.26 9.78
N GLU A 270 9.15 2.02 10.24
CA GLU A 270 10.36 2.25 9.46
C GLU A 270 11.17 0.96 9.32
N ARG A 271 11.59 0.67 8.09
CA ARG A 271 12.44 -0.46 7.74
C ARG A 271 13.53 -0.03 6.76
N PRO A 272 14.74 -0.61 6.87
CA PRO A 272 15.78 -0.40 5.87
C PRO A 272 15.32 -0.81 4.47
N SER A 273 16.00 -0.23 3.47
CA SER A 273 15.90 -0.63 2.07
C SER A 273 16.13 -2.13 1.90
N SER A 274 15.55 -2.73 0.85
CA SER A 274 15.65 -4.17 0.60
C SER A 274 15.96 -4.44 -0.87
N LEU A 275 16.88 -5.36 -1.14
CA LEU A 275 17.24 -5.76 -2.50
C LEU A 275 16.15 -6.54 -3.25
N VAL A 276 15.04 -6.85 -2.57
CA VAL A 276 13.93 -7.61 -3.14
C VAL A 276 12.61 -6.83 -3.18
N HIS A 277 12.58 -5.60 -2.67
CA HIS A 277 11.42 -4.71 -2.70
C HIS A 277 11.79 -3.40 -3.41
N SER A 278 11.04 -3.05 -4.46
CA SER A 278 11.12 -1.73 -5.09
C SER A 278 10.11 -0.80 -4.45
N VAL A 279 10.52 0.38 -3.99
CA VAL A 279 9.60 1.38 -3.41
C VAL A 279 8.90 2.14 -4.54
N VAL A 280 7.57 2.04 -4.61
CA VAL A 280 6.77 2.56 -5.73
C VAL A 280 5.97 3.81 -5.39
N GLY A 281 5.83 4.13 -4.11
CA GLY A 281 5.10 5.32 -3.67
C GLY A 281 5.10 5.49 -2.17
N GLN A 282 4.42 6.53 -1.70
CA GLN A 282 4.34 6.93 -0.31
C GLN A 282 2.92 7.43 0.00
N ILE A 283 2.38 7.03 1.14
CA ILE A 283 1.12 7.60 1.64
C ILE A 283 1.36 9.04 2.09
N THR A 284 0.56 9.96 1.56
CA THR A 284 0.59 11.39 1.89
C THR A 284 -0.54 11.78 2.86
N LYS A 285 -1.66 11.03 2.87
CA LYS A 285 -2.81 11.26 3.76
C LYS A 285 -3.49 9.94 4.13
N GLY A 286 -4.10 9.88 5.32
CA GLY A 286 -4.94 8.75 5.73
C GLY A 286 -4.15 7.50 6.14
N LEU A 287 -2.90 7.67 6.60
CA LEU A 287 -2.09 6.57 7.15
C LEU A 287 -2.79 5.88 8.33
N GLU A 288 -3.60 6.61 9.07
CA GLU A 288 -4.44 6.13 10.15
C GLU A 288 -5.35 5.00 9.70
N LEU A 289 -5.95 5.12 8.51
CA LEU A 289 -6.80 4.07 7.95
C LEU A 289 -6.03 2.76 7.76
N ILE A 290 -4.77 2.85 7.33
CA ILE A 290 -3.89 1.68 7.19
C ILE A 290 -3.58 1.04 8.55
N LYS A 291 -3.35 1.85 9.59
CA LYS A 291 -3.07 1.36 10.94
C LYS A 291 -4.28 0.70 11.60
N LEU A 292 -5.48 1.17 11.24
CA LEU A 292 -6.76 0.69 11.76
C LEU A 292 -7.32 -0.51 10.99
N ALA A 293 -6.91 -0.69 9.73
CA ALA A 293 -7.43 -1.72 8.86
C ALA A 293 -7.32 -3.13 9.48
N GLU A 294 -8.29 -3.97 9.15
CA GLU A 294 -8.35 -5.38 9.55
C GLU A 294 -8.26 -6.31 8.33
N LYS A 295 -7.80 -7.53 8.56
CA LYS A 295 -7.63 -8.52 7.50
C LYS A 295 -8.98 -8.82 6.84
N GLY A 296 -9.00 -8.85 5.51
CA GLY A 296 -10.19 -9.10 4.70
C GLY A 296 -10.99 -7.85 4.37
N GLN A 297 -10.61 -6.68 4.89
CA GLN A 297 -11.25 -5.42 4.53
C GLN A 297 -10.72 -4.88 3.19
N LYS A 298 -11.54 -4.04 2.55
CA LYS A 298 -11.14 -3.20 1.42
C LYS A 298 -11.07 -1.75 1.87
N LEU A 299 -10.07 -1.01 1.43
CA LEU A 299 -9.85 0.39 1.79
C LEU A 299 -9.99 1.26 0.55
N THR A 300 -10.65 2.42 0.65
CA THR A 300 -10.69 3.40 -0.44
C THR A 300 -9.33 4.08 -0.58
N ILE A 301 -8.89 4.27 -1.82
CA ILE A 301 -7.59 4.87 -2.14
C ILE A 301 -7.74 5.90 -3.27
N GLU A 302 -6.94 6.97 -3.19
CA GLU A 302 -6.65 7.86 -4.31
C GLU A 302 -5.15 7.85 -4.63
N SER A 303 -4.81 7.80 -5.91
CA SER A 303 -3.42 7.88 -6.38
C SER A 303 -3.12 9.24 -7.00
N LEU A 304 -1.94 9.77 -6.70
CA LEU A 304 -1.39 11.01 -7.23
C LEU A 304 -0.08 10.72 -7.99
N PRO A 305 0.01 11.09 -9.28
CA PRO A 305 -1.10 11.55 -10.13
C PRO A 305 -2.15 10.44 -10.35
N PRO A 306 -3.34 10.74 -10.91
CA PRO A 306 -4.27 9.71 -11.37
C PRO A 306 -3.69 8.93 -12.56
N GLN A 307 -4.11 7.67 -12.73
CA GLN A 307 -3.68 6.85 -13.87
C GLN A 307 -4.19 7.45 -15.20
N ILE A 308 -3.33 7.48 -16.22
CA ILE A 308 -3.75 7.78 -17.59
C ILE A 308 -4.08 6.45 -18.29
N VAL A 309 -5.37 6.21 -18.54
CA VAL A 309 -5.86 4.99 -19.21
C VAL A 309 -6.22 5.30 -20.66
N LEU A 310 -5.37 4.86 -21.60
CA LEU A 310 -5.61 5.07 -23.04
C LEU A 310 -6.09 3.79 -23.74
N LEU A 311 -5.58 2.64 -23.31
CA LEU A 311 -5.83 1.37 -23.99
C LEU A 311 -7.32 1.00 -23.92
N GLY A 312 -7.91 0.69 -25.07
CA GLY A 312 -9.33 0.34 -25.20
C GLY A 312 -10.24 1.54 -25.51
N HIS A 313 -9.73 2.76 -25.46
CA HIS A 313 -10.47 4.00 -25.75
C HIS A 313 -10.26 4.49 -27.18
N SER A 314 -11.16 5.36 -27.64
CA SER A 314 -11.00 6.07 -28.91
C SER A 314 -10.12 7.31 -28.75
N PHE A 315 -9.60 7.86 -29.85
CA PHE A 315 -8.87 9.13 -29.82
C PHE A 315 -9.72 10.30 -29.30
N GLU A 316 -11.01 10.34 -29.64
CA GLU A 316 -11.94 11.40 -29.23
C GLU A 316 -12.14 11.42 -27.71
N GLU A 317 -12.28 10.24 -27.11
CA GLU A 317 -12.46 10.09 -25.65
C GLU A 317 -11.23 10.63 -24.89
N VAL A 318 -10.03 10.24 -25.31
CA VAL A 318 -8.80 10.53 -24.56
C VAL A 318 -8.25 11.94 -24.82
N GLU A 319 -8.50 12.52 -26.00
CA GLU A 319 -7.94 13.81 -26.39
C GLU A 319 -8.38 14.95 -25.46
N SER A 320 -9.66 14.92 -25.05
CA SER A 320 -10.20 15.90 -24.10
C SER A 320 -9.53 15.82 -22.72
N VAL A 321 -9.33 14.59 -22.23
CA VAL A 321 -8.71 14.31 -20.93
C VAL A 321 -7.24 14.71 -20.94
N LEU A 322 -6.48 14.25 -21.94
CA LEU A 322 -5.05 14.55 -22.07
C LEU A 322 -4.79 16.06 -22.22
N SER A 323 -5.60 16.75 -23.03
CA SER A 323 -5.48 18.20 -23.21
C SER A 323 -5.73 18.97 -21.91
N SER A 324 -6.68 18.51 -21.08
CA SER A 324 -7.00 19.15 -19.79
C SER A 324 -5.86 19.08 -18.77
N ILE A 325 -4.96 18.09 -18.92
CA ILE A 325 -3.78 17.89 -18.06
C ILE A 325 -2.47 18.27 -18.76
N GLY A 326 -2.54 18.91 -19.93
CA GLY A 326 -1.39 19.43 -20.67
C GLY A 326 -0.52 18.37 -21.36
N VAL A 327 -1.08 17.21 -21.73
CA VAL A 327 -0.38 16.14 -22.45
C VAL A 327 -0.73 16.18 -23.94
N GLU A 328 0.28 16.25 -24.81
CA GLU A 328 0.14 16.17 -26.27
C GLU A 328 -0.16 14.73 -26.71
N LEU A 329 -1.22 14.53 -27.52
CA LEU A 329 -1.56 13.25 -28.13
C LEU A 329 -1.08 13.18 -29.59
N VAL A 330 -0.15 12.26 -29.87
CA VAL A 330 0.25 11.90 -31.23
C VAL A 330 -0.48 10.63 -31.65
N ARG A 331 -1.20 10.70 -32.77
CA ARG A 331 -1.96 9.57 -33.32
C ARG A 331 -1.09 8.76 -34.27
N ASP A 332 -1.02 7.45 -34.07
CA ASP A 332 -0.30 6.50 -34.91
C ASP A 332 -1.23 5.33 -35.33
N GLY A 333 -0.94 4.71 -36.47
CA GLY A 333 -1.76 3.61 -37.02
C GLY A 333 -3.08 4.07 -37.64
N TYR A 334 -4.18 3.38 -37.31
CA TYR A 334 -5.51 3.63 -37.87
C TYR A 334 -6.19 4.81 -37.17
N THR A 335 -6.61 5.82 -37.94
CA THR A 335 -7.18 7.08 -37.43
C THR A 335 -8.65 7.30 -37.81
N GLY A 336 -9.35 6.24 -38.25
CA GLY A 336 -10.79 6.30 -38.54
C GLY A 336 -11.65 6.54 -37.29
N LYS A 337 -12.96 6.75 -37.49
CA LYS A 337 -13.90 7.06 -36.40
C LYS A 337 -14.06 5.92 -35.39
N ASP A 338 -13.88 4.68 -35.83
CA ASP A 338 -13.91 3.46 -35.02
C ASP A 338 -12.52 3.05 -34.52
N ALA A 339 -11.53 3.94 -34.57
CA ALA A 339 -10.20 3.67 -34.04
C ALA A 339 -10.24 3.41 -32.53
N VAL A 340 -9.56 2.35 -32.10
CA VAL A 340 -9.33 2.02 -30.69
C VAL A 340 -7.83 1.94 -30.43
N ILE A 341 -7.37 2.64 -29.40
CA ILE A 341 -5.99 2.65 -28.95
C ILE A 341 -5.65 1.30 -28.32
N VAL A 342 -4.58 0.68 -28.78
CA VAL A 342 -4.15 -0.65 -28.32
C VAL A 342 -2.69 -0.69 -27.86
N ARG A 343 -1.95 0.40 -28.08
CA ARG A 343 -0.59 0.59 -27.59
C ARG A 343 -0.33 2.09 -27.40
N GLN A 344 0.52 2.40 -26.42
CA GLN A 344 0.98 3.76 -26.15
C GLN A 344 2.51 3.77 -25.97
N ASP A 345 3.11 4.93 -26.20
CA ASP A 345 4.53 5.22 -25.97
C ASP A 345 4.68 6.68 -25.50
N PRO A 346 5.24 6.97 -24.31
CA PRO A 346 5.82 6.00 -23.37
C PRO A 346 4.78 5.08 -22.72
N PRO A 347 5.19 3.90 -22.22
CA PRO A 347 4.26 2.85 -21.77
C PRO A 347 3.61 3.13 -20.42
N THR A 348 4.12 4.06 -19.61
CA THR A 348 3.62 4.31 -18.25
C THR A 348 3.05 5.72 -18.07
N THR A 349 2.10 5.86 -17.16
CA THR A 349 1.49 7.12 -16.76
C THR A 349 2.52 8.14 -16.30
N LEU A 350 3.48 7.73 -15.47
CA LEU A 350 4.47 8.65 -14.90
C LEU A 350 5.45 9.16 -15.97
N GLU A 351 5.79 8.34 -16.96
CA GLU A 351 6.57 8.77 -18.12
C GLU A 351 5.77 9.73 -19.01
N ILE A 352 4.49 9.47 -19.25
CA ILE A 352 3.61 10.38 -20.01
C ILE A 352 3.54 11.76 -19.34
N PHE A 353 3.37 11.81 -18.02
CA PHE A 353 3.43 13.08 -17.27
C PHE A 353 4.80 13.74 -17.33
N GLY A 354 5.88 12.95 -17.37
CA GLY A 354 7.24 13.44 -17.48
C GLY A 354 7.55 14.06 -18.84
N GLU A 355 7.07 13.46 -19.92
CA GLU A 355 7.27 13.92 -21.31
C GLU A 355 6.24 14.96 -21.75
N ALA A 356 5.11 15.07 -21.03
CA ALA A 356 3.93 15.84 -21.42
C ALA A 356 3.44 15.49 -22.83
N LYS A 357 3.67 14.24 -23.25
CA LYS A 357 3.40 13.74 -24.60
C LYS A 357 3.19 12.23 -24.59
N VAL A 358 2.33 11.75 -25.47
CA VAL A 358 2.13 10.32 -25.70
C VAL A 358 1.80 10.05 -27.17
N THR A 359 2.45 9.04 -27.73
CA THR A 359 2.11 8.45 -29.02
C THR A 359 1.19 7.25 -28.80
N ALA A 360 -0.05 7.35 -29.29
CA ALA A 360 -1.06 6.30 -29.17
C ALA A 360 -1.27 5.63 -30.53
N TYR A 361 -0.97 4.33 -30.59
CA TYR A 361 -1.20 3.50 -31.76
C TYR A 361 -2.57 2.83 -31.68
N ALA A 362 -3.39 3.05 -32.70
CA ALA A 362 -4.73 2.54 -32.78
C ALA A 362 -4.95 1.59 -33.98
N VAL A 363 -5.95 0.73 -33.84
CA VAL A 363 -6.46 -0.17 -34.89
C VAL A 363 -7.97 0.04 -35.05
N SER A 364 -8.55 -0.44 -36.16
CA SER A 364 -10.02 -0.48 -36.28
C SER A 364 -10.63 -1.35 -35.18
N ARG A 365 -11.83 -0.98 -34.71
CA ARG A 365 -12.60 -1.75 -33.72
C ARG A 365 -12.83 -3.21 -34.12
N GLU A 366 -12.80 -3.51 -35.43
CA GLU A 366 -12.94 -4.89 -35.93
C GLU A 366 -11.77 -5.79 -35.48
N LYS A 367 -10.57 -5.23 -35.28
CA LYS A 367 -9.39 -5.95 -34.78
C LYS A 367 -9.37 -6.10 -33.25
N LEU A 368 -10.32 -5.49 -32.54
CA LEU A 368 -10.52 -5.65 -31.10
C LEU A 368 -11.54 -6.75 -30.83
N ILE A 369 -11.07 -7.82 -30.19
CA ILE A 369 -11.83 -9.00 -29.80
C ILE A 369 -12.23 -8.87 -28.34
N GLU A 370 -13.54 -8.83 -28.10
CA GLU A 370 -14.12 -8.80 -26.76
C GLU A 370 -14.37 -10.24 -26.30
N VAL A 371 -13.89 -10.58 -25.11
CA VAL A 371 -14.01 -11.92 -24.54
C VAL A 371 -14.72 -11.91 -23.19
N GLU A 372 -15.54 -12.93 -22.96
CA GLU A 372 -16.10 -13.25 -21.65
C GLU A 372 -15.36 -14.47 -21.10
N LEU A 373 -14.74 -14.34 -19.92
CA LEU A 373 -13.97 -15.42 -19.29
C LEU A 373 -14.79 -16.12 -18.19
N TYR A 374 -14.43 -17.38 -17.90
CA TYR A 374 -15.08 -18.25 -16.92
C TYR A 374 -14.16 -18.56 -15.72
N PRO A 375 -13.77 -17.55 -14.92
CA PRO A 375 -12.86 -17.75 -13.77
C PRO A 375 -13.42 -18.73 -12.73
N GLU A 376 -14.73 -18.88 -12.64
CA GLU A 376 -15.40 -19.83 -11.74
C GLU A 376 -15.30 -21.29 -12.20
N ARG A 377 -15.08 -21.53 -13.50
CA ARG A 377 -14.98 -22.88 -14.08
C ARG A 377 -13.54 -23.33 -14.29
N ALA A 378 -12.66 -22.40 -14.70
CA ALA A 378 -11.26 -22.69 -15.02
C ALA A 378 -10.31 -21.61 -14.47
N PRO A 379 -10.22 -21.44 -13.14
CA PRO A 379 -9.52 -20.32 -12.52
C PRO A 379 -8.05 -20.23 -12.90
N LYS A 380 -7.30 -21.35 -12.88
CA LYS A 380 -5.86 -21.31 -13.19
C LYS A 380 -5.61 -21.07 -14.68
N SER A 381 -6.46 -21.62 -15.52
CA SER A 381 -6.37 -21.48 -16.99
C SER A 381 -6.75 -20.06 -17.45
N VAL A 382 -7.76 -19.45 -16.82
CA VAL A 382 -8.11 -18.04 -17.02
C VAL A 382 -6.99 -17.13 -16.51
N ASP A 383 -6.40 -17.44 -15.36
CA ASP A 383 -5.24 -16.71 -14.83
C ASP A 383 -4.04 -16.76 -15.79
N PHE A 384 -3.75 -17.95 -16.34
CA PHE A 384 -2.75 -18.14 -17.39
C PHE A 384 -3.03 -17.28 -18.63
N PHE A 385 -4.28 -17.24 -19.10
CA PHE A 385 -4.68 -16.43 -20.26
C PHE A 385 -4.48 -14.93 -19.98
N ARG A 386 -4.95 -14.43 -18.83
CA ARG A 386 -4.78 -13.02 -18.44
C ARG A 386 -3.31 -12.63 -18.33
N ARG A 387 -2.46 -13.47 -17.74
CA ARG A 387 -1.01 -13.23 -17.63
C ARG A 387 -0.28 -13.24 -18.96
N SER A 388 -0.66 -14.18 -19.83
CA SER A 388 -0.13 -14.30 -21.19
C SER A 388 -0.34 -13.03 -22.01
N LEU A 389 -1.43 -12.31 -21.74
CA LEU A 389 -1.85 -11.11 -22.44
C LEU A 389 -1.64 -9.80 -21.67
N GLU A 390 -1.05 -9.86 -20.46
CA GLU A 390 -0.91 -8.72 -19.53
C GLU A 390 -2.24 -8.06 -19.13
N LEU A 391 -3.37 -8.78 -19.23
CA LEU A 391 -4.70 -8.25 -18.92
C LEU A 391 -4.93 -7.96 -17.43
N LYS A 392 -4.02 -8.41 -16.56
CA LYS A 392 -4.04 -8.00 -15.15
C LYS A 392 -3.58 -6.56 -14.97
N THR A 393 -2.56 -6.13 -15.70
CA THR A 393 -1.99 -4.78 -15.58
C THR A 393 -2.50 -3.83 -16.66
N LYS A 394 -2.93 -4.34 -17.81
CA LYS A 394 -3.46 -3.58 -18.95
C LYS A 394 -4.91 -3.94 -19.24
N THR A 395 -5.64 -3.02 -19.87
CA THR A 395 -7.03 -3.25 -20.31
C THR A 395 -7.12 -3.94 -21.67
N VAL A 396 -6.05 -3.89 -22.47
CA VAL A 396 -5.97 -4.53 -23.79
C VAL A 396 -4.68 -5.33 -23.90
N GLY A 397 -4.81 -6.59 -24.31
CA GLY A 397 -3.70 -7.51 -24.58
C GLY A 397 -3.51 -7.76 -26.07
N LYS A 398 -2.28 -8.10 -26.48
CA LYS A 398 -1.95 -8.46 -27.87
C LYS A 398 -1.78 -9.97 -27.98
N LEU A 399 -2.49 -10.59 -28.93
CA LEU A 399 -2.44 -12.03 -29.17
C LEU A 399 -2.08 -12.32 -30.63
N PRO A 400 -0.83 -12.73 -30.92
CA PRO A 400 -0.42 -13.10 -32.27
C PRO A 400 -1.08 -14.40 -32.74
N VAL A 401 -1.49 -14.40 -34.01
CA VAL A 401 -2.00 -15.57 -34.70
C VAL A 401 -0.82 -16.40 -35.19
N TYR A 402 -0.70 -17.61 -34.64
CA TYR A 402 0.39 -18.51 -34.98
C TYR A 402 0.04 -19.43 -36.16
N MET A 403 -1.22 -19.88 -36.23
CA MET A 403 -1.67 -20.80 -37.28
C MET A 403 -3.19 -20.73 -37.43
N ILE A 404 -3.68 -20.88 -38.65
CA ILE A 404 -5.09 -20.98 -38.99
C ILE A 404 -5.31 -22.27 -39.77
N TYR A 405 -6.18 -23.13 -39.27
CA TYR A 405 -6.57 -24.37 -39.95
C TYR A 405 -8.09 -24.44 -40.09
N GLU A 406 -8.56 -24.34 -41.33
CA GLU A 406 -10.00 -24.28 -41.68
C GLU A 406 -10.74 -23.19 -40.87
N ASN A 407 -11.49 -23.60 -39.84
CA ASN A 407 -12.26 -22.73 -38.96
C ASN A 407 -11.63 -22.56 -37.57
N THR A 408 -10.37 -22.96 -37.40
CA THR A 408 -9.63 -22.97 -36.12
C THR A 408 -8.50 -21.95 -36.16
N PHE A 409 -8.49 -21.06 -35.17
CA PHE A 409 -7.47 -20.04 -34.99
C PHE A 409 -6.63 -20.43 -33.77
N LEU A 410 -5.33 -20.60 -33.98
CA LEU A 410 -4.38 -20.90 -32.93
C LEU A 410 -3.48 -19.70 -32.69
N PHE A 411 -3.31 -19.39 -31.41
CA PHE A 411 -2.57 -18.25 -30.95
C PHE A 411 -1.44 -18.66 -30.04
N LYS A 412 -0.38 -17.84 -30.05
CA LYS A 412 0.78 -18.05 -29.21
C LYS A 412 1.19 -16.74 -28.56
N ALA A 413 1.06 -16.67 -27.24
CA ALA A 413 1.54 -15.51 -26.49
C ALA A 413 3.07 -15.45 -26.49
N GLU A 414 3.61 -14.24 -26.46
CA GLU A 414 5.04 -13.95 -26.65
C GLU A 414 5.85 -13.99 -25.34
N ARG A 415 5.23 -14.29 -24.19
CA ARG A 415 5.87 -14.11 -22.86
C ARG A 415 6.57 -15.37 -22.35
N GLU A 416 7.79 -15.20 -21.83
CA GLU A 416 8.57 -16.29 -21.23
C GLU A 416 7.99 -16.85 -19.93
N VAL A 417 7.21 -16.05 -19.19
CA VAL A 417 6.59 -16.44 -17.91
C VAL A 417 5.73 -17.69 -18.06
N MET A 418 5.17 -17.92 -19.26
CA MET A 418 4.38 -19.10 -19.61
C MET A 418 5.14 -20.43 -19.42
N LYS A 419 6.48 -20.44 -19.53
CA LYS A 419 7.29 -21.67 -19.45
C LYS A 419 7.21 -22.34 -18.07
N TYR A 420 6.85 -21.59 -17.03
CA TYR A 420 6.86 -22.07 -15.64
C TYR A 420 5.45 -22.20 -15.05
N MET A 421 4.41 -21.82 -15.80
CA MET A 421 3.03 -21.92 -15.34
C MET A 421 2.44 -23.29 -15.63
N GLU A 422 1.75 -23.85 -14.64
CA GLU A 422 0.98 -25.07 -14.79
C GLU A 422 -0.41 -24.76 -15.34
N VAL A 423 -0.82 -25.47 -16.39
CA VAL A 423 -2.20 -25.47 -16.88
C VAL A 423 -2.80 -26.85 -16.60
N LEU A 424 -3.29 -27.05 -15.37
CA LEU A 424 -3.95 -28.29 -14.96
C LEU A 424 -5.25 -28.48 -15.76
N PRO A 425 -5.72 -29.72 -16.01
CA PRO A 425 -7.04 -29.92 -16.61
C PRO A 425 -8.15 -29.29 -15.74
N GLU A 426 -8.87 -28.33 -16.32
CA GLU A 426 -9.95 -27.57 -15.70
C GLU A 426 -11.02 -27.27 -16.77
N ASN A 427 -12.30 -27.47 -16.45
CA ASN A 427 -13.40 -27.22 -17.39
C ASN A 427 -13.19 -27.87 -18.79
N THR A 428 -12.75 -29.13 -18.80
CA THR A 428 -12.56 -29.89 -20.03
C THR A 428 -13.92 -30.31 -20.61
N PRO A 429 -14.19 -30.09 -21.92
CA PRO A 429 -15.44 -30.46 -22.57
C PRO A 429 -15.62 -31.98 -22.65
N THR A 430 -16.87 -32.46 -22.61
CA THR A 430 -17.23 -33.88 -22.70
C THR A 430 -17.93 -34.24 -24.00
N ASP A 431 -18.89 -33.42 -24.43
CA ASP A 431 -19.81 -33.73 -25.53
C ASP A 431 -19.53 -32.89 -26.80
N GLY A 432 -18.49 -32.06 -26.74
CA GLY A 432 -18.08 -31.16 -27.80
C GLY A 432 -17.86 -29.73 -27.29
N VAL A 433 -17.58 -28.84 -28.23
CA VAL A 433 -17.30 -27.41 -28.01
C VAL A 433 -18.12 -26.58 -28.97
N LEU A 434 -18.53 -25.40 -28.50
CA LEU A 434 -19.36 -24.48 -29.28
C LEU A 434 -18.50 -23.47 -30.05
N ALA A 435 -19.03 -23.00 -31.18
CA ALA A 435 -18.43 -21.92 -31.94
C ALA A 435 -18.17 -20.68 -31.07
N GLY A 436 -16.95 -20.16 -31.14
CA GLY A 436 -16.50 -19.00 -30.40
C GLY A 436 -15.94 -19.28 -29.01
N GLU A 437 -15.97 -20.53 -28.52
CA GLU A 437 -15.32 -20.88 -27.25
C GLU A 437 -13.80 -20.76 -27.35
N ILE A 438 -13.20 -20.26 -26.27
CA ILE A 438 -11.76 -20.09 -26.13
C ILE A 438 -11.22 -21.26 -25.34
N GLY A 439 -10.29 -21.98 -25.95
CA GLY A 439 -9.58 -23.10 -25.34
C GLY A 439 -8.14 -22.76 -24.99
N VAL A 440 -7.64 -23.33 -23.89
CA VAL A 440 -6.22 -23.40 -23.57
C VAL A 440 -5.80 -24.87 -23.48
N THR A 441 -4.73 -25.26 -24.15
CA THR A 441 -4.22 -26.62 -24.07
C THR A 441 -3.65 -26.86 -22.68
N ASN A 442 -4.17 -27.88 -22.00
CA ASN A 442 -3.73 -28.24 -20.67
C ASN A 442 -2.52 -29.21 -20.72
N GLN A 443 -1.95 -29.50 -19.55
CA GLN A 443 -0.76 -30.34 -19.41
C GLN A 443 -0.93 -31.81 -19.84
N ALA A 444 -2.15 -32.26 -20.18
CA ALA A 444 -2.35 -33.60 -20.75
C ALA A 444 -1.86 -33.71 -22.20
N ALA A 445 -1.46 -32.59 -22.84
CA ALA A 445 -0.87 -32.57 -24.17
C ALA A 445 0.53 -31.94 -24.18
N LYS A 446 1.32 -32.28 -25.19
CA LYS A 446 2.69 -31.73 -25.37
C LYS A 446 2.70 -30.22 -25.67
N ARG A 447 1.61 -29.69 -26.24
CA ARG A 447 1.47 -28.29 -26.67
C ARG A 447 0.77 -27.44 -25.59
N MET A 448 1.06 -27.70 -24.32
CA MET A 448 0.51 -26.96 -23.19
C MET A 448 0.66 -25.44 -23.37
N GLY A 449 -0.39 -24.70 -23.04
CA GLY A 449 -0.40 -23.24 -23.11
C GLY A 449 -0.77 -22.65 -24.48
N ASN A 450 -0.98 -23.48 -25.50
CA ASN A 450 -1.56 -23.00 -26.76
C ASN A 450 -2.98 -22.50 -26.52
N ILE A 451 -3.29 -21.33 -27.08
CA ILE A 451 -4.62 -20.74 -27.04
C ILE A 451 -5.28 -20.98 -28.39
N GLY A 452 -6.57 -21.33 -28.39
CA GLY A 452 -7.29 -21.60 -29.64
C GLY A 452 -8.75 -21.22 -29.58
N VAL A 453 -9.31 -20.91 -30.74
CA VAL A 453 -10.73 -20.60 -30.94
C VAL A 453 -11.21 -21.27 -32.21
N LYS A 454 -12.44 -21.80 -32.18
CA LYS A 454 -13.08 -22.39 -33.37
C LYS A 454 -14.33 -21.60 -33.76
N LEU A 455 -14.58 -21.41 -35.06
CA LEU A 455 -15.76 -20.71 -35.58
C LEU A 455 -16.96 -21.61 -35.85
N VAL A 456 -16.83 -22.91 -35.61
CA VAL A 456 -17.87 -23.94 -35.77
C VAL A 456 -17.85 -24.87 -34.57
N ASP A 457 -19.00 -25.49 -34.28
CA ASP A 457 -19.09 -26.52 -33.25
C ASP A 457 -18.27 -27.76 -33.62
N ASP A 458 -17.71 -28.45 -32.64
CA ASP A 458 -16.93 -29.68 -32.86
C ASP A 458 -17.07 -30.66 -31.70
N ASN A 459 -17.35 -31.92 -32.02
CA ASN A 459 -17.59 -32.97 -31.02
C ASN A 459 -16.39 -33.90 -30.81
N LEU A 460 -15.29 -33.69 -31.53
CA LEU A 460 -14.09 -34.53 -31.55
C LEU A 460 -12.87 -33.82 -30.95
N PHE A 461 -12.69 -32.53 -31.27
CA PHE A 461 -11.51 -31.74 -30.89
C PHE A 461 -11.89 -30.41 -30.23
N GLY A 462 -11.12 -30.01 -29.23
CA GLY A 462 -11.29 -28.71 -28.57
C GLY A 462 -10.80 -27.55 -29.45
N PRO A 463 -11.03 -26.28 -29.02
CA PRO A 463 -10.65 -25.10 -29.78
C PRO A 463 -9.15 -24.98 -30.09
N THR A 464 -8.30 -25.70 -29.35
CA THR A 464 -6.85 -25.71 -29.54
C THR A 464 -6.36 -26.75 -30.54
N GLY A 465 -7.27 -27.51 -31.15
CA GLY A 465 -6.95 -28.64 -32.04
C GLY A 465 -6.51 -29.91 -31.31
N GLU A 466 -6.44 -29.88 -29.97
CA GLU A 466 -6.17 -31.04 -29.13
C GLU A 466 -7.49 -31.79 -28.81
N LYS A 467 -7.37 -32.99 -28.22
CA LYS A 467 -8.54 -33.76 -27.75
C LYS A 467 -9.33 -32.96 -26.71
N LEU A 468 -10.64 -33.20 -26.60
CA LEU A 468 -11.50 -32.56 -25.60
C LEU A 468 -10.92 -32.64 -24.18
N SER A 469 -10.42 -33.81 -23.76
CA SER A 469 -9.77 -34.01 -22.44
C SER A 469 -8.50 -33.16 -22.21
N SER A 470 -7.90 -32.66 -23.28
CA SER A 470 -6.63 -31.94 -23.30
C SER A 470 -6.79 -30.43 -23.51
N THR A 471 -8.04 -29.95 -23.56
CA THR A 471 -8.36 -28.53 -23.74
C THR A 471 -9.25 -28.04 -22.61
N ASN A 472 -8.84 -26.96 -21.95
CA ASN A 472 -9.64 -26.27 -20.96
C ASN A 472 -10.44 -25.16 -21.63
N ILE A 473 -11.76 -25.12 -21.45
CA ILE A 473 -12.57 -23.99 -21.92
C ILE A 473 -12.49 -22.87 -20.89
N ILE A 474 -12.01 -21.71 -21.30
CA ILE A 474 -11.75 -20.58 -20.39
C ILE A 474 -12.71 -19.41 -20.59
N GLY A 475 -13.55 -19.46 -21.63
CA GLY A 475 -14.40 -18.34 -22.00
C GLY A 475 -14.92 -18.46 -23.42
N ARG A 476 -15.43 -17.34 -23.94
CA ARG A 476 -15.89 -17.21 -25.32
C ARG A 476 -15.60 -15.82 -25.88
N ILE A 477 -15.46 -15.76 -27.21
CA ILE A 477 -15.52 -14.49 -27.94
C ILE A 477 -16.98 -14.07 -28.07
N VAL A 478 -17.28 -12.79 -27.79
CA VAL A 478 -18.63 -12.23 -27.90
C VAL A 478 -19.12 -12.20 -29.35
N LYS A 479 -18.22 -11.86 -30.28
CA LYS A 479 -18.47 -11.79 -31.75
C LYS A 479 -17.42 -12.59 -32.53
N PRO A 480 -17.53 -13.93 -32.60
CA PRO A 480 -16.53 -14.79 -33.23
C PRO A 480 -16.28 -14.46 -34.71
N GLU A 481 -17.28 -13.92 -35.40
CA GLU A 481 -17.19 -13.49 -36.80
C GLU A 481 -16.10 -12.44 -37.06
N ARG A 482 -15.65 -11.70 -36.04
CA ARG A 482 -14.51 -10.77 -36.16
C ARG A 482 -13.18 -11.45 -36.45
N LEU A 483 -13.07 -12.76 -36.25
CA LEU A 483 -11.88 -13.52 -36.64
C LEU A 483 -11.84 -13.81 -38.15
N LYS A 484 -12.95 -13.62 -38.88
CA LYS A 484 -12.97 -13.86 -40.33
C LYS A 484 -12.12 -12.80 -41.04
N GLY A 485 -11.23 -13.25 -41.92
CA GLY A 485 -10.32 -12.38 -42.68
C GLY A 485 -9.02 -12.02 -41.95
N ILE A 486 -8.78 -12.59 -40.77
CA ILE A 486 -7.49 -12.52 -40.09
C ILE A 486 -6.56 -13.57 -40.70
N GLU A 487 -5.31 -13.19 -40.96
CA GLU A 487 -4.31 -14.05 -41.59
C GLU A 487 -3.27 -14.59 -40.60
N GLU A 488 -2.55 -15.64 -40.97
CA GLU A 488 -1.42 -16.13 -40.18
C GLU A 488 -0.33 -15.06 -40.09
N GLY A 489 0.21 -14.83 -38.88
CA GLY A 489 1.19 -13.77 -38.64
C GLY A 489 0.59 -12.42 -38.25
N ASP A 490 -0.72 -12.23 -38.38
CA ASP A 490 -1.41 -11.07 -37.81
C ASP A 490 -1.40 -11.10 -36.26
N ALA A 491 -1.78 -9.98 -35.66
CA ALA A 491 -2.09 -9.91 -34.24
C ALA A 491 -3.51 -9.38 -34.03
N ILE A 492 -4.25 -10.04 -33.13
CA ILE A 492 -5.50 -9.50 -32.58
C ILE A 492 -5.24 -8.81 -31.26
N TYR A 493 -6.15 -7.91 -30.91
CA TYR A 493 -6.17 -7.25 -29.62
C TYR A 493 -7.36 -7.75 -28.82
N VAL A 494 -7.15 -8.07 -27.56
CA VAL A 494 -8.16 -8.69 -26.70
C VAL A 494 -8.48 -7.74 -25.56
N ASN A 495 -9.76 -7.50 -25.31
CA ASN A 495 -10.23 -6.95 -24.04
C ASN A 495 -11.18 -7.93 -23.37
N GLU A 496 -11.21 -7.90 -22.04
CA GLU A 496 -12.17 -8.66 -21.25
C GLU A 496 -13.41 -7.81 -20.96
N VAL A 497 -14.60 -8.38 -21.17
CA VAL A 497 -15.88 -7.75 -20.81
C VAL A 497 -16.59 -8.52 -19.71
N ALA A 498 -17.31 -7.80 -18.86
CA ALA A 498 -18.12 -8.43 -17.81
C ALA A 498 -19.23 -9.29 -18.43
N ARG A 499 -19.34 -10.55 -17.97
CA ARG A 499 -20.38 -11.48 -18.41
C ARG A 499 -21.76 -10.88 -18.18
N ARG A 500 -22.51 -10.66 -19.27
CA ARG A 500 -23.92 -10.26 -19.14
C ARG A 500 -24.70 -11.45 -18.56
N ARG A 501 -25.27 -11.29 -17.37
CA ARG A 501 -26.24 -12.26 -16.81
C ARG A 501 -27.53 -12.21 -17.64
N THR A 502 -27.53 -12.75 -18.85
CA THR A 502 -28.75 -12.83 -19.67
C THR A 502 -29.09 -14.22 -20.19
N ASP A 503 -28.21 -15.21 -20.08
CA ASP A 503 -28.47 -16.51 -20.73
C ASP A 503 -28.68 -17.70 -19.78
N ASP A 504 -28.96 -17.44 -18.49
CA ASP A 504 -29.30 -18.47 -17.49
C ASP A 504 -30.82 -18.66 -17.32
N LYS A 505 -31.61 -18.33 -18.36
CA LYS A 505 -32.97 -18.86 -18.48
C LYS A 505 -32.91 -20.11 -19.33
N GLY A 506 -32.85 -21.24 -18.63
CA GLY A 506 -32.73 -22.57 -19.19
C GLY A 506 -33.78 -22.89 -20.26
N ASN A 507 -33.35 -23.75 -21.17
CA ASN A 507 -34.20 -24.77 -21.78
C ASN A 507 -34.12 -26.04 -20.94
#